data_AF-A0A7J3T2N7-F1
#
_entry.id   AF-A0A7J3T2N7-F1
#
_cell.length_a   1.000
_cell.length_b   1.000
_cell.length_c   1.000
_cell.angle_alpha   90.00
_cell.angle_beta   90.00
_cell.angle_gamma   90.00
#
_symmetry.space_group_name_H-M   'P 1'
#
loop_
_entity.id
_entity.type
_entity.pdbx_description
1 polymer ?
#
loop_
_entity_poly.entity_id
_entity_poly.type
_entity_poly.pdbx_seq_one_letter_code
_entity_poly.pdbx_strand_id
1 'polypeptide(L)'
;MAEKGRFAVVGLPCHIHGIRKAEGVFKSLKDKIVLHVGLFCGHTIDFRATGLLLRKLHVHEDEVARLNYRGNGWPDSMRIELKDGRSVRLRFNRGWYAYWNVFSPFFFTPLRCMMCPDQFNELSDVSVGDAWLPEFRRKVSGESVIVARTEVAADLLIGMEERGLLSLKPVSSGKVKESQAFGLNYKKQNLSSRLSFFRRFGRNVPRILPEPRPSVVPAYAGAFLSCVSLYFSSHKRLRSLLQYVPLPLFRLYFGLFKSVFLLSGQGRC
;
A
#
# COMPACT_ATOMS: atom_id res chain seq x y z
N MET A 1 14.24 14.53 22.82
CA MET A 1 13.70 15.55 21.89
C MET A 1 13.72 16.91 22.58
N ALA A 2 14.52 17.85 22.07
CA ALA A 2 14.74 19.17 22.64
C ALA A 2 13.53 20.11 22.50
N GLU A 3 12.66 19.86 21.52
CA GLU A 3 11.48 20.68 21.26
C GLU A 3 10.36 20.43 22.27
N LYS A 4 9.78 21.52 22.81
CA LYS A 4 8.65 21.50 23.75
C LYS A 4 7.35 21.44 22.94
N GLY A 5 6.40 20.58 23.33
CA GLY A 5 5.09 20.51 22.67
C GLY A 5 4.42 19.14 22.74
N ARG A 6 3.18 19.09 22.24
CA ARG A 6 2.41 17.88 21.94
C ARG A 6 2.42 17.66 20.43
N PHE A 7 2.60 16.42 20.00
CA PHE A 7 2.81 16.07 18.61
C PHE A 7 1.75 15.09 18.13
N ALA A 8 1.31 15.27 16.88
CA ALA A 8 0.60 14.24 16.13
C ALA A 8 1.58 13.62 15.13
N VAL A 9 1.47 12.31 14.92
CA VAL A 9 2.26 11.59 13.93
C VAL A 9 1.35 11.02 12.84
N VAL A 10 1.77 11.14 11.59
CA VAL A 10 1.08 10.55 10.44
C VAL A 10 2.01 9.53 9.80
N GLY A 11 1.56 8.30 9.57
CA GLY A 11 2.43 7.27 9.03
C GLY A 11 1.74 6.05 8.46
N LEU A 12 2.53 5.26 7.71
CA LEU A 12 2.16 3.93 7.26
C LEU A 12 2.18 2.93 8.44
N PRO A 13 1.60 1.73 8.31
CA PRO A 13 1.55 0.76 9.40
C PRO A 13 2.92 0.46 10.01
N CYS A 14 3.94 0.28 9.18
CA CYS A 14 5.30 0.04 9.68
C CYS A 14 5.93 1.23 10.42
N HIS A 15 5.54 2.47 10.10
CA HIS A 15 5.99 3.65 10.85
C HIS A 15 5.35 3.68 12.23
N ILE A 16 4.02 3.50 12.28
CA ILE A 16 3.28 3.46 13.55
C ILE A 16 3.73 2.30 14.43
N HIS A 17 4.01 1.12 13.86
CA HIS A 17 4.62 0.00 14.60
C HIS A 17 5.95 0.40 15.25
N GLY A 18 6.81 1.11 14.51
CA GLY A 18 8.08 1.61 15.02
C GLY A 18 7.91 2.63 16.14
N ILE A 19 6.99 3.58 15.96
CA ILE A 19 6.68 4.62 16.95
C ILE A 19 6.12 3.99 18.22
N ARG A 20 5.08 3.15 18.14
CA ARG A 20 4.51 2.46 19.31
C ARG A 20 5.54 1.64 20.07
N LYS A 21 6.43 0.96 19.34
CA LYS A 21 7.54 0.23 19.98
C LYS A 21 8.50 1.18 20.70
N ALA A 22 8.83 2.32 20.10
CA ALA A 22 9.68 3.33 20.71
C ALA A 22 9.02 3.98 21.94
N GLU A 23 7.71 4.25 21.91
CA GLU A 23 6.94 4.75 23.06
C GLU A 23 6.95 3.78 24.25
N GLY A 24 7.03 2.46 23.98
CA GLY A 24 7.18 1.44 25.03
C GLY A 24 8.55 1.46 25.72
N VAL A 25 9.56 2.09 25.11
CA VAL A 25 10.93 2.20 25.65
C VAL A 25 11.20 3.61 26.18
N PHE A 26 10.75 4.64 25.47
CA PHE A 26 11.02 6.04 25.77
C PHE A 26 9.74 6.74 26.25
N LYS A 27 9.57 6.82 27.57
CA LYS A 27 8.43 7.52 28.19
C LYS A 27 8.28 8.96 27.70
N SER A 28 9.40 9.67 27.50
CA SER A 28 9.40 11.03 26.98
C SER A 28 8.85 11.17 25.55
N LEU A 29 8.85 10.09 24.75
CA LEU A 29 8.20 10.06 23.45
C LEU A 29 6.70 9.83 23.62
N LYS A 30 6.32 8.84 24.43
CA LYS A 30 4.93 8.49 24.75
C LYS A 30 4.15 9.68 25.31
N ASP A 31 4.76 10.45 26.21
CA ASP A 31 4.11 11.60 26.84
C ASP A 31 3.94 12.79 25.87
N LYS A 32 4.68 12.79 24.76
CA LYS A 32 4.69 13.88 23.77
C LYS A 32 3.81 13.61 22.55
N ILE A 33 3.65 12.35 22.13
CA ILE A 33 2.80 12.01 20.98
C ILE A 33 1.38 11.78 21.48
N VAL A 34 0.47 12.70 21.12
CA VAL A 34 -0.92 12.69 21.60
C VAL A 34 -1.90 12.14 20.57
N LEU A 35 -1.46 11.92 19.33
CA LEU A 35 -2.30 11.40 18.26
C LEU A 35 -1.49 10.66 17.20
N HIS A 36 -1.94 9.46 16.86
CA HIS A 36 -1.41 8.63 15.78
C HIS A 36 -2.44 8.53 14.65
N VAL A 37 -2.15 9.19 13.54
CA VAL A 37 -2.94 9.09 12.32
C VAL A 37 -2.28 8.06 11.39
N GLY A 38 -2.97 6.95 11.19
CA GLY A 38 -2.51 5.87 10.34
C GLY A 38 -3.07 5.96 8.93
N LEU A 39 -2.24 5.70 7.93
CA LEU A 39 -2.70 5.51 6.56
C LEU A 39 -2.85 4.01 6.25
N PHE A 40 -3.92 3.62 5.55
CA PHE A 40 -4.02 2.28 4.98
C PHE A 40 -2.88 2.06 3.99
N CYS A 41 -2.36 0.84 3.92
CA CYS A 41 -1.20 0.56 3.08
C CYS A 41 -1.24 -0.87 2.57
N GLY A 42 -1.21 -1.06 1.24
CA GLY A 42 -0.97 -2.37 0.62
C GLY A 42 0.53 -2.72 0.60
N HIS A 43 1.33 -1.85 -0.02
CA HIS A 43 2.79 -1.91 -0.01
C HIS A 43 3.37 -0.57 -0.45
N THR A 44 4.68 -0.40 -0.28
CA THR A 44 5.43 0.72 -0.85
C THR A 44 6.22 0.25 -2.07
N ILE A 45 6.65 1.22 -2.88
CA ILE A 45 7.38 0.98 -4.13
C ILE A 45 8.67 1.78 -4.06
N ASP A 46 9.77 1.14 -4.43
CA ASP A 46 11.11 1.74 -4.48
C ASP A 46 11.25 2.70 -5.68
N PHE A 47 12.05 3.77 -5.53
CA PHE A 47 12.31 4.75 -6.60
C PHE A 47 12.87 4.16 -7.89
N ARG A 48 13.52 2.98 -7.84
CA ARG A 48 13.95 2.23 -9.03
C ARG A 48 12.79 1.88 -9.96
N ALA A 49 11.57 1.75 -9.43
CA ALA A 49 10.37 1.51 -10.22
C ALA A 49 10.02 2.74 -11.07
N THR A 50 10.14 3.93 -10.49
CA THR A 50 9.95 5.20 -11.19
C THR A 50 10.99 5.37 -12.29
N GLY A 51 12.26 5.07 -12.02
CA GLY A 51 13.30 5.07 -13.06
C GLY A 51 13.02 4.07 -14.18
N LEU A 52 12.42 2.90 -13.88
CA LEU A 52 11.98 1.95 -14.94
C LEU A 52 10.89 2.58 -15.81
N LEU A 53 9.89 3.25 -15.22
CA LEU A 53 8.82 3.89 -15.97
C LEU A 53 9.34 5.03 -16.86
N LEU A 54 10.23 5.87 -16.33
CA LEU A 54 10.84 6.96 -17.09
C LEU A 54 11.60 6.44 -18.32
N ARG A 55 12.44 5.40 -18.15
CA ARG A 55 13.12 4.76 -19.28
C ARG A 55 12.16 4.19 -20.33
N LYS A 56 11.06 3.57 -19.91
CA LYS A 56 10.04 3.06 -20.84
C LYS A 56 9.29 4.16 -21.59
N LEU A 57 9.26 5.36 -21.04
CA LEU A 57 8.68 6.55 -21.66
C LEU A 57 9.70 7.35 -22.48
N HIS A 58 10.96 6.90 -22.54
CA HIS A 58 12.07 7.64 -23.15
C HIS A 58 12.22 9.05 -22.56
N VAL A 59 12.06 9.17 -21.24
CA VAL A 59 12.28 10.40 -20.46
C VAL A 59 13.49 10.19 -19.56
N HIS A 60 14.45 11.10 -19.60
CA HIS A 60 15.58 11.11 -18.68
C HIS A 60 15.23 11.77 -17.35
N GLU A 61 15.84 11.32 -16.26
CA GLU A 61 15.52 11.78 -14.89
C GLU A 61 15.79 13.28 -14.70
N ASP A 62 16.80 13.81 -15.37
CA ASP A 62 17.18 15.23 -15.36
C ASP A 62 16.23 16.13 -16.17
N GLU A 63 15.41 15.57 -17.06
CA GLU A 63 14.34 16.29 -17.76
C GLU A 63 13.09 16.50 -16.89
N VAL A 64 12.93 15.75 -15.79
CA VAL A 64 11.74 15.77 -14.95
C VAL A 64 11.75 17.02 -14.05
N ALA A 65 10.68 17.82 -14.13
CA ALA A 65 10.42 18.95 -13.24
C ALA A 65 9.54 18.52 -12.06
N ARG A 66 8.49 17.73 -12.32
CA ARG A 66 7.55 17.28 -11.30
C ARG A 66 6.98 15.92 -11.63
N LEU A 67 6.76 15.11 -10.60
CA LEU A 67 6.15 13.80 -10.71
C LEU A 67 5.01 13.65 -9.72
N ASN A 68 3.83 13.31 -10.25
CA ASN A 68 2.63 13.03 -9.47
C ASN A 68 2.17 11.61 -9.79
N TYR A 69 2.21 10.70 -8.82
CA TYR A 69 1.73 9.32 -9.01
C TYR A 69 0.20 9.26 -9.16
N ARG A 70 -0.50 10.24 -8.58
CA ARG A 70 -1.95 10.53 -8.66
C ARG A 70 -2.16 12.03 -8.42
N GLY A 71 -3.25 12.65 -8.91
CA GLY A 71 -3.49 14.06 -8.57
C GLY A 71 -4.70 14.79 -9.18
N ASN A 72 -5.36 14.27 -10.22
CA ASN A 72 -6.55 14.92 -10.82
C ASN A 72 -7.80 14.06 -10.60
N GLY A 73 -8.11 13.82 -9.32
CA GLY A 73 -9.22 12.99 -8.88
C GLY A 73 -8.81 11.58 -8.47
N TRP A 74 -9.79 10.77 -8.10
CA TRP A 74 -9.60 9.42 -7.61
C TRP A 74 -10.11 8.38 -8.61
N PRO A 75 -9.31 7.34 -8.95
CA PRO A 75 -7.90 7.12 -8.60
C PRO A 75 -6.86 7.82 -9.51
N ASP A 76 -7.30 8.51 -10.57
CA ASP A 76 -6.52 9.18 -11.64
C ASP A 76 -5.27 8.40 -12.13
N SER A 77 -4.18 9.06 -12.52
CA SER A 77 -3.11 8.50 -13.32
C SER A 77 -1.80 9.21 -12.99
N MET A 78 -0.69 8.57 -13.35
CA MET A 78 0.62 9.16 -13.15
C MET A 78 0.87 10.23 -14.20
N ARG A 79 1.32 11.41 -13.74
CA ARG A 79 1.69 12.55 -14.54
C ARG A 79 3.16 12.90 -14.27
N ILE A 80 3.90 13.12 -15.34
CA ILE A 80 5.29 13.57 -15.33
C ILE A 80 5.32 14.89 -16.10
N GLU A 81 5.71 15.97 -15.43
CA GLU A 81 5.90 17.29 -16.02
C GLU A 81 7.40 17.47 -16.26
N LEU A 82 7.76 17.84 -17.50
CA LEU A 82 9.14 18.04 -17.92
C LEU A 82 9.52 19.51 -17.80
N LYS A 83 10.82 19.77 -17.68
CA LYS A 83 11.38 21.13 -17.56
C LYS A 83 11.12 22.02 -18.77
N ASP A 84 10.92 21.41 -19.94
CA ASP A 84 10.58 22.11 -21.19
C ASP A 84 9.07 22.42 -21.34
N GLY A 85 8.27 22.13 -20.32
CA GLY A 85 6.83 22.38 -20.30
C GLY A 85 5.98 21.25 -20.91
N ARG A 86 6.58 20.22 -21.52
CA ARG A 86 5.83 19.03 -21.95
C ARG A 86 5.32 18.25 -20.73
N SER A 87 4.22 17.52 -20.91
CA SER A 87 3.72 16.59 -19.89
C SER A 87 3.44 15.21 -20.46
N VAL A 88 3.91 14.18 -19.77
CA VAL A 88 3.66 12.78 -20.10
C VAL A 88 2.66 12.23 -19.10
N ARG A 89 1.58 11.66 -19.62
CA ARG A 89 0.54 11.01 -18.82
C ARG A 89 0.52 9.54 -19.15
N LEU A 90 0.77 8.70 -18.15
CA LEU A 90 0.55 7.25 -18.24
C LEU A 90 -0.95 7.00 -18.12
N ARG A 91 -1.65 7.19 -19.24
CA ARG A 91 -3.10 7.11 -19.32
C ARG A 91 -3.59 5.68 -19.12
N PHE A 92 -4.81 5.64 -18.61
CA PHE A 92 -5.74 4.54 -18.69
C PHE A 92 -5.89 4.06 -20.15
N ASN A 93 -5.71 2.76 -20.39
CA ASN A 93 -6.16 2.15 -21.63
C ASN A 93 -7.06 0.96 -21.30
N ARG A 94 -8.31 0.97 -21.80
CA ARG A 94 -9.33 -0.09 -21.64
C ARG A 94 -9.63 -0.57 -20.20
N GLY A 95 -9.66 0.29 -19.18
CA GLY A 95 -10.06 -0.14 -17.82
C GLY A 95 -8.92 -0.24 -16.80
N TRP A 96 -7.67 0.00 -17.19
CA TRP A 96 -6.52 -0.39 -16.37
C TRP A 96 -5.51 0.74 -16.20
N TYR A 97 -4.92 0.82 -15.02
CA TYR A 97 -3.79 1.69 -14.77
C TYR A 97 -2.49 1.01 -15.21
N ALA A 98 -1.89 1.50 -16.29
CA ALA A 98 -0.77 0.84 -16.97
C ALA A 98 0.41 0.52 -16.04
N TYR A 99 0.74 1.44 -15.11
CA TYR A 99 1.85 1.25 -14.18
C TYR A 99 1.52 0.36 -12.98
N TRP A 100 0.25 0.31 -12.53
CA TRP A 100 -0.15 -0.60 -11.44
C TRP A 100 -0.02 -2.06 -11.86
N ASN A 101 -0.09 -2.39 -13.16
CA ASN A 101 0.22 -3.75 -13.63
C ASN A 101 1.70 -4.13 -13.40
N VAL A 102 2.60 -3.16 -13.35
CA VAL A 102 4.01 -3.39 -12.99
C VAL A 102 4.15 -3.53 -11.47
N PHE A 103 3.44 -2.72 -10.70
CA PHE A 103 3.69 -2.63 -9.25
C PHE A 103 2.87 -3.63 -8.42
N SER A 104 1.59 -3.82 -8.75
CA SER A 104 0.67 -4.71 -8.03
C SER A 104 1.12 -6.18 -7.92
N PRO A 105 1.91 -6.74 -8.85
CA PRO A 105 2.53 -8.06 -8.68
C PRO A 105 3.78 -8.07 -7.76
N PHE A 106 4.04 -7.00 -7.02
CA PHE A 106 5.15 -6.84 -6.07
C PHE A 106 6.55 -6.66 -6.68
N PHE A 107 6.66 -6.20 -7.93
CA PHE A 107 7.95 -5.68 -8.40
C PHE A 107 8.30 -4.40 -7.63
N PHE A 108 9.59 -4.23 -7.34
CA PHE A 108 10.16 -3.07 -6.65
C PHE A 108 9.61 -2.83 -5.24
N THR A 109 8.93 -3.82 -4.66
CA THR A 109 8.42 -3.74 -3.29
C THR A 109 9.55 -3.97 -2.29
N PRO A 110 9.69 -3.18 -1.21
CA PRO A 110 10.63 -3.49 -0.14
C PRO A 110 10.33 -4.83 0.53
N LEU A 111 11.37 -5.60 0.87
CA LEU A 111 11.23 -6.94 1.46
C LEU A 111 10.31 -6.95 2.70
N ARG A 112 10.38 -5.91 3.55
CA ARG A 112 9.53 -5.81 4.75
C ARG A 112 8.02 -5.79 4.42
N CYS A 113 7.60 -5.22 3.30
CA CYS A 113 6.20 -5.23 2.88
C CYS A 113 5.70 -6.65 2.57
N MET A 114 6.60 -7.54 2.15
CA MET A 114 6.31 -8.96 1.90
C MET A 114 6.09 -9.77 3.18
N MET A 115 6.37 -9.18 4.34
CA MET A 115 6.21 -9.77 5.66
C MET A 115 5.23 -8.97 6.53
N CYS A 116 4.59 -7.94 5.97
CA CYS A 116 3.73 -7.03 6.72
C CYS A 116 2.33 -7.64 6.92
N PRO A 117 1.83 -7.73 8.18
CA PRO A 117 0.51 -8.24 8.49
C PRO A 117 -0.59 -7.17 8.52
N ASP A 118 -0.22 -5.90 8.37
CA ASP A 118 -1.09 -4.78 8.74
C ASP A 118 -1.51 -3.97 7.51
N GLN A 119 -2.81 -4.04 7.18
CA GLN A 119 -3.44 -3.31 6.07
C GLN A 119 -4.02 -1.98 6.53
N PHE A 120 -4.61 -1.97 7.73
CA PHE A 120 -5.45 -0.89 8.24
C PHE A 120 -4.75 0.03 9.22
N ASN A 121 -3.45 -0.16 9.45
CA ASN A 121 -2.70 0.56 10.47
C ASN A 121 -3.32 0.34 11.87
N GLU A 122 -3.33 -0.93 12.29
CA GLU A 122 -4.11 -1.41 13.44
C GLU A 122 -3.65 -0.81 14.78
N LEU A 123 -2.48 -0.17 14.82
CA LEU A 123 -1.91 0.45 16.02
C LEU A 123 -2.05 1.98 16.08
N SER A 124 -2.70 2.61 15.09
CA SER A 124 -2.97 4.05 15.11
C SER A 124 -4.25 4.37 15.89
N ASP A 125 -4.39 5.60 16.38
CA ASP A 125 -5.59 6.07 17.10
C ASP A 125 -6.77 6.26 16.11
N VAL A 126 -6.45 6.79 14.92
CA VAL A 126 -7.36 6.87 13.77
C VAL A 126 -6.64 6.36 12.52
N SER A 127 -7.33 5.62 11.68
CA SER A 127 -6.79 5.10 10.42
C SER A 127 -7.62 5.59 9.24
N VAL A 128 -6.98 6.04 8.15
CA VAL A 128 -7.65 6.61 6.97
C VAL A 128 -7.13 5.95 5.69
N GLY A 129 -8.01 5.70 4.73
CA GLY A 129 -7.60 5.31 3.38
C GLY A 129 -8.73 5.33 2.36
N ASP A 130 -8.35 5.23 1.09
CA ASP A 130 -9.27 5.24 -0.05
C ASP A 130 -10.41 4.20 0.12
N ALA A 131 -11.65 4.65 -0.05
CA ALA A 131 -12.82 3.77 -0.09
C ALA A 131 -12.93 3.09 -1.46
N TRP A 132 -12.23 1.96 -1.63
CA TRP A 132 -12.27 1.11 -2.83
C TRP A 132 -13.58 0.33 -3.00
N LEU A 133 -14.72 0.98 -2.76
CA LEU A 133 -16.05 0.43 -2.90
C LEU A 133 -16.62 0.69 -4.30
N PRO A 134 -17.37 -0.26 -4.90
CA PRO A 134 -17.97 -0.11 -6.23
C PRO A 134 -18.78 1.18 -6.40
N GLU A 135 -19.53 1.57 -5.38
CA GLU A 135 -20.39 2.76 -5.33
C GLU A 135 -19.62 4.09 -5.47
N PHE A 136 -18.32 4.13 -5.17
CA PHE A 136 -17.50 5.33 -5.28
C PHE A 136 -16.67 5.41 -6.57
N ARG A 137 -16.63 4.35 -7.39
CA ARG A 137 -15.80 4.29 -8.61
C ARG A 137 -16.06 5.39 -9.64
N ARG A 138 -17.22 6.03 -9.60
CA ARG A 138 -17.61 7.12 -10.50
C ARG A 138 -17.44 8.52 -9.89
N LYS A 139 -17.08 8.62 -8.60
CA LYS A 139 -16.90 9.91 -7.91
C LYS A 139 -15.45 10.38 -8.07
N VAL A 140 -15.26 11.47 -8.81
CA VAL A 140 -13.93 12.05 -9.06
C VAL A 140 -13.27 12.56 -7.78
N SER A 141 -14.05 13.07 -6.82
CA SER A 141 -13.56 13.52 -5.52
C SER A 141 -12.99 12.40 -4.66
N GLY A 142 -13.40 11.15 -4.90
CA GLY A 142 -13.17 10.03 -3.99
C GLY A 142 -13.92 10.17 -2.67
N GLU A 143 -13.91 9.11 -1.87
CA GLU A 143 -14.28 9.12 -0.45
C GLU A 143 -13.22 8.32 0.32
N SER A 144 -13.03 8.66 1.60
CA SER A 144 -12.12 7.96 2.49
C SER A 144 -12.91 7.13 3.49
N VAL A 145 -12.41 5.92 3.77
CA VAL A 145 -12.82 5.18 4.97
C VAL A 145 -11.97 5.66 6.14
N ILE A 146 -12.63 5.96 7.24
CA ILE A 146 -12.01 6.34 8.51
C ILE A 146 -12.37 5.27 9.55
N VAL A 147 -11.38 4.81 10.31
CA VAL A 147 -11.54 3.88 11.43
C VAL A 147 -10.93 4.52 12.68
N ALA A 148 -11.78 4.99 13.59
CA ALA A 148 -11.34 5.42 14.92
C ALA A 148 -11.21 4.22 15.86
N ARG A 149 -10.14 4.18 16.66
CA ARG A 149 -9.84 3.08 17.60
C ARG A 149 -9.81 3.52 19.06
N THR A 150 -9.63 4.81 19.30
CA THR A 150 -9.55 5.42 20.63
C THR A 150 -10.61 6.49 20.77
N GLU A 151 -11.06 6.74 22.00
CA GLU A 151 -12.01 7.81 22.34
C GLU A 151 -11.52 9.17 21.85
N VAL A 152 -10.25 9.51 22.09
CA VAL A 152 -9.61 10.75 21.61
C VAL A 152 -9.78 10.96 20.10
N ALA A 153 -9.68 9.89 19.32
CA ALA A 153 -9.87 9.96 17.87
C ALA A 153 -11.33 10.10 17.48
N ALA A 154 -12.24 9.43 18.19
CA ALA A 154 -13.68 9.54 17.96
C ALA A 154 -14.16 10.97 18.27
N ASP A 155 -13.79 11.51 19.43
CA ASP A 155 -14.14 12.87 19.86
C ASP A 155 -13.59 13.93 18.90
N LEU A 156 -12.35 13.72 18.41
CA LEU A 156 -11.76 14.60 17.41
C LEU A 156 -12.59 14.62 16.11
N LEU A 157 -13.02 13.46 15.62
CA LEU A 157 -13.80 13.35 14.40
C LEU A 157 -15.19 13.98 14.56
N ILE A 158 -15.86 13.75 15.69
CA ILE A 158 -17.16 14.36 16.02
C ILE A 158 -17.02 15.89 16.04
N GLY A 159 -16.03 16.41 16.78
CA GLY A 159 -15.79 17.85 16.83
C GLY A 159 -15.39 18.45 15.47
N MET A 160 -14.74 17.68 14.58
CA MET A 160 -14.47 18.13 13.20
C MET A 160 -15.75 18.19 12.36
N GLU A 161 -16.67 17.24 12.52
CA GLU A 161 -17.98 17.24 11.85
C GLU A 161 -18.86 18.39 12.33
N GLU A 162 -18.96 18.62 13.64
CA GLU A 162 -19.72 19.74 14.24
C GLU A 162 -19.23 21.11 13.75
N ARG A 163 -17.92 21.23 13.48
CA ARG A 163 -17.31 22.45 12.89
C ARG A 163 -17.43 22.52 11.37
N GLY A 164 -18.06 21.56 10.72
CA GLY A 164 -18.23 21.51 9.26
C GLY A 164 -16.92 21.26 8.48
N LEU A 165 -15.88 20.72 9.12
CA LEU A 165 -14.58 20.44 8.47
C LEU A 165 -14.60 19.15 7.65
N LEU A 166 -15.53 18.25 7.95
CA LEU A 166 -15.76 17.00 7.23
C LEU A 166 -17.22 16.56 7.38
N SER A 167 -17.66 15.60 6.55
CA SER A 167 -18.96 14.94 6.67
C SER A 167 -18.74 13.45 6.89
N LEU A 168 -19.29 12.90 7.96
CA LEU A 168 -19.19 11.49 8.28
C LEU A 168 -20.47 10.78 7.85
N LYS A 169 -20.29 9.54 7.35
CA LYS A 169 -21.39 8.62 7.07
C LYS A 169 -21.06 7.28 7.70
N PRO A 170 -21.98 6.69 8.47
CA PRO A 170 -21.74 5.38 9.07
C PRO A 170 -21.55 4.33 7.97
N VAL A 171 -20.58 3.44 8.16
CA VAL A 171 -20.30 2.33 7.26
C VAL A 171 -20.06 1.06 8.07
N SER A 172 -20.57 -0.07 7.60
CA SER A 172 -20.38 -1.34 8.30
C SER A 172 -18.93 -1.84 8.19
N SER A 173 -18.46 -2.58 9.20
CA SER A 173 -17.14 -3.20 9.16
C SER A 173 -16.98 -4.19 7.98
N GLY A 174 -18.08 -4.81 7.54
CA GLY A 174 -18.13 -5.63 6.33
C GLY A 174 -17.79 -4.83 5.07
N LYS A 175 -18.39 -3.65 4.89
CA LYS A 175 -18.08 -2.73 3.79
C LYS A 175 -16.65 -2.19 3.85
N VAL A 176 -16.14 -1.90 5.04
CA VAL A 176 -14.72 -1.52 5.22
C VAL A 176 -13.79 -2.65 4.76
N LYS A 177 -14.07 -3.90 5.15
CA LYS A 177 -13.31 -5.07 4.69
C LYS A 177 -13.44 -5.30 3.19
N GLU A 178 -14.63 -5.17 2.63
CA GLU A 178 -14.89 -5.26 1.18
C GLU A 178 -13.99 -4.29 0.41
N SER A 179 -13.91 -3.03 0.88
CA SER A 179 -13.06 -2.01 0.24
C SER A 179 -11.59 -2.45 0.17
N GLN A 180 -11.08 -3.15 1.19
CA GLN A 180 -9.67 -3.56 1.25
C GLN A 180 -9.48 -5.07 1.01
N ALA A 181 -10.43 -5.77 0.40
CA ALA A 181 -10.45 -7.24 0.36
C ALA A 181 -9.16 -7.86 -0.21
N PHE A 182 -8.61 -7.29 -1.28
CA PHE A 182 -7.35 -7.75 -1.87
C PHE A 182 -6.17 -7.59 -0.90
N GLY A 183 -6.04 -6.42 -0.28
CA GLY A 183 -4.98 -6.13 0.69
C GLY A 183 -5.09 -7.00 1.94
N LEU A 184 -6.31 -7.25 2.42
CA LEU A 184 -6.57 -8.14 3.55
C LEU A 184 -6.24 -9.60 3.25
N ASN A 185 -6.64 -10.10 2.09
CA ASN A 185 -6.27 -11.45 1.67
C ASN A 185 -4.73 -11.59 1.63
N TYR A 186 -4.04 -10.64 0.99
CA TYR A 186 -2.58 -10.62 0.93
C TYR A 186 -1.93 -10.58 2.33
N LYS A 187 -2.32 -9.62 3.18
CA LYS A 187 -1.66 -9.33 4.45
C LYS A 187 -2.08 -10.21 5.62
N LYS A 188 -3.27 -10.80 5.60
CA LYS A 188 -3.77 -11.65 6.70
C LYS A 188 -3.84 -13.12 6.32
N GLN A 189 -4.52 -13.46 5.22
CA GLN A 189 -4.80 -14.85 4.85
C GLN A 189 -3.58 -15.53 4.22
N ASN A 190 -2.88 -14.83 3.31
CA ASN A 190 -1.74 -15.34 2.54
C ASN A 190 -0.38 -14.99 3.14
N LEU A 191 -0.35 -14.55 4.40
CA LEU A 191 0.89 -14.14 5.04
C LEU A 191 1.77 -15.34 5.39
N SER A 192 1.20 -16.43 5.94
CA SER A 192 2.01 -17.57 6.40
C SER A 192 2.74 -18.27 5.25
N SER A 193 2.15 -18.36 4.04
CA SER A 193 2.84 -18.89 2.85
C SER A 193 4.06 -18.06 2.44
N ARG A 194 3.98 -16.73 2.54
CA ARG A 194 5.13 -15.84 2.27
C ARG A 194 6.22 -15.99 3.32
N LEU A 195 5.84 -16.02 4.60
CA LEU A 195 6.80 -16.19 5.69
C LEU A 195 7.51 -17.56 5.64
N SER A 196 6.78 -18.63 5.32
CA SER A 196 7.38 -19.97 5.20
C SER A 196 8.39 -20.04 4.07
N PHE A 197 8.12 -19.39 2.93
CA PHE A 197 9.08 -19.24 1.84
C PHE A 197 10.35 -18.53 2.32
N PHE A 198 10.22 -17.35 2.94
CA PHE A 198 11.38 -16.61 3.43
C PHE A 198 12.21 -17.40 4.46
N ARG A 199 11.56 -18.10 5.40
CA ARG A 199 12.25 -19.00 6.35
C ARG A 199 13.02 -20.09 5.64
N ARG A 200 12.41 -20.76 4.64
CA ARG A 200 13.04 -21.84 3.86
C ARG A 200 14.31 -21.36 3.13
N PHE A 201 14.33 -20.12 2.67
CA PHE A 201 15.48 -19.50 2.01
C PHE A 201 16.41 -18.75 2.99
N GLY A 202 16.40 -19.10 4.28
CA GLY A 202 17.34 -18.59 5.28
C GLY A 202 17.17 -17.11 5.62
N ARG A 203 16.00 -16.52 5.36
CA ARG A 203 15.73 -15.12 5.72
C ARG A 203 15.13 -15.02 7.11
N ASN A 204 15.61 -14.04 7.87
CA ASN A 204 15.00 -13.65 9.14
C ASN A 204 13.61 -13.10 8.89
N VAL A 205 12.61 -13.70 9.54
CA VAL A 205 11.22 -13.23 9.51
C VAL A 205 10.83 -12.70 10.88
N PRO A 206 10.07 -11.59 10.96
CA PRO A 206 9.62 -11.07 12.23
C PRO A 206 8.64 -12.03 12.89
N ARG A 207 8.64 -12.06 14.23
CA ARG A 207 7.54 -12.65 14.98
C ARG A 207 6.31 -11.76 14.82
N ILE A 208 5.20 -12.35 14.39
CA ILE A 208 3.95 -11.64 14.13
C ILE A 208 2.91 -12.16 15.10
N LEU A 209 2.28 -11.23 15.83
CA LEU A 209 1.24 -11.55 16.80
C LEU A 209 -0.08 -10.87 16.37
N PRO A 210 -1.22 -11.59 16.44
CA PRO A 210 -1.31 -13.04 16.62
C PRO A 210 -0.62 -13.81 15.48
N GLU A 211 -0.29 -15.08 15.72
CA GLU A 211 0.36 -15.90 14.70
C GLU A 211 -0.47 -15.95 13.40
N PRO A 212 0.16 -15.80 12.22
CA PRO A 212 -0.56 -15.81 10.96
C PRO A 212 -1.31 -17.12 10.75
N ARG A 213 -2.54 -17.03 10.24
CA ARG A 213 -3.35 -18.21 9.92
C ARG A 213 -2.64 -19.08 8.86
N PRO A 214 -2.77 -20.41 8.92
CA PRO A 214 -2.29 -21.29 7.86
C PRO A 214 -2.92 -20.90 6.51
N SER A 215 -2.07 -20.69 5.50
CA SER A 215 -2.52 -20.35 4.16
C SER A 215 -2.96 -21.59 3.38
N VAL A 216 -3.93 -21.42 2.48
CA VAL A 216 -4.40 -22.47 1.56
C VAL A 216 -3.37 -22.76 0.47
N VAL A 217 -3.50 -23.91 -0.21
CA VAL A 217 -2.54 -24.34 -1.26
C VAL A 217 -2.33 -23.28 -2.36
N PRO A 218 -3.37 -22.63 -2.93
CA PRO A 218 -3.18 -21.58 -3.93
C PRO A 218 -2.36 -20.37 -3.44
N ALA A 219 -2.34 -20.10 -2.14
CA ALA A 219 -1.58 -18.99 -1.57
C ALA A 219 -0.06 -19.20 -1.66
N TYR A 220 0.42 -20.44 -1.79
CA TYR A 220 1.83 -20.73 -2.01
C TYR A 220 2.27 -20.37 -3.43
N ALA A 221 1.40 -20.59 -4.44
CA ALA A 221 1.64 -20.12 -5.79
C ALA A 221 1.69 -18.57 -5.84
N GLY A 222 0.75 -17.90 -5.15
CA GLY A 222 0.76 -16.44 -5.03
C GLY A 222 2.01 -15.90 -4.33
N ALA A 223 2.47 -16.57 -3.25
CA ALA A 223 3.72 -16.24 -2.57
C ALA A 223 4.94 -16.42 -3.48
N PHE A 224 5.01 -17.52 -4.23
CA PHE A 224 6.07 -17.79 -5.19
C PHE A 224 6.13 -16.69 -6.27
N LEU A 225 5.01 -16.37 -6.90
CA LEU A 225 4.94 -15.29 -7.91
C LEU A 225 5.42 -13.95 -7.34
N SER A 226 4.96 -13.60 -6.14
CA SER A 226 5.37 -12.35 -5.48
C SER A 226 6.89 -12.34 -5.20
N CYS A 227 7.46 -13.48 -4.80
CA CYS A 227 8.91 -13.62 -4.56
C CYS A 227 9.71 -13.54 -5.86
N VAL A 228 9.21 -14.10 -6.97
CA VAL A 228 9.81 -13.97 -8.29
C VAL A 228 9.84 -12.50 -8.72
N SER A 229 8.72 -11.77 -8.63
CA SER A 229 8.68 -10.34 -8.94
C SER A 229 9.67 -9.51 -8.13
N LEU A 230 9.72 -9.77 -6.81
CA LEU A 230 10.68 -9.13 -5.91
C LEU A 230 12.12 -9.44 -6.32
N TYR A 231 12.42 -10.70 -6.60
CA TYR A 231 13.76 -11.15 -6.98
C TYR A 231 14.21 -10.46 -8.27
N PHE A 232 13.38 -10.48 -9.32
CA PHE A 232 13.68 -9.85 -10.61
C PHE A 232 13.94 -8.34 -10.48
N SER A 233 13.12 -7.63 -9.72
CA SER A 233 13.29 -6.19 -9.52
C SER A 233 14.45 -5.82 -8.60
N SER A 234 14.83 -6.71 -7.68
CA SER A 234 15.93 -6.46 -6.73
C SER A 234 17.31 -6.65 -7.36
N HIS A 235 17.47 -7.63 -8.25
CA HIS A 235 18.76 -7.95 -8.89
C HIS A 235 19.05 -7.02 -10.08
N LYS A 236 20.23 -6.39 -10.10
CA LYS A 236 20.60 -5.37 -11.12
C LYS A 236 20.42 -5.88 -12.56
N ARG A 237 20.94 -7.07 -12.87
CA ARG A 237 20.90 -7.68 -14.22
C ARG A 237 19.48 -8.04 -14.66
N LEU A 238 18.68 -8.64 -13.77
CA LEU A 238 17.29 -8.99 -14.08
C LEU A 238 16.42 -7.75 -14.18
N ARG A 239 16.64 -6.77 -13.31
CA ARG A 239 15.95 -5.48 -13.34
C ARG A 239 16.20 -4.74 -14.66
N SER A 240 17.43 -4.78 -15.21
CA SER A 240 17.68 -4.17 -16.51
C SER A 240 16.88 -4.84 -17.63
N LEU A 241 16.62 -6.15 -17.56
CA LEU A 241 15.79 -6.83 -18.56
C LEU A 241 14.34 -6.33 -18.55
N LEU A 242 13.82 -5.91 -17.39
CA LEU A 242 12.46 -5.38 -17.26
C LEU A 242 12.22 -4.14 -18.13
N GLN A 243 13.26 -3.40 -18.51
CA GLN A 243 13.12 -2.22 -19.38
C GLN A 243 12.67 -2.59 -20.80
N TYR A 244 13.05 -3.78 -21.27
CA TYR A 244 12.69 -4.29 -22.59
C TYR A 244 11.34 -5.03 -22.62
N VAL A 245 10.80 -5.41 -21.46
CA VAL A 245 9.49 -6.08 -21.36
C VAL A 245 8.36 -5.11 -21.73
N PRO A 246 7.57 -5.35 -22.79
CA PRO A 246 6.46 -4.46 -23.15
C PRO A 246 5.41 -4.35 -22.03
N LEU A 247 4.82 -3.17 -21.84
CA LEU A 247 3.75 -2.94 -20.84
C LEU A 247 2.57 -3.93 -20.95
N PRO A 248 2.13 -4.37 -22.15
CA PRO A 248 1.11 -5.41 -22.27
C PRO A 248 1.47 -6.75 -21.60
N LEU A 249 2.76 -7.14 -21.55
CA LEU A 249 3.17 -8.36 -20.86
C LEU A 249 3.06 -8.25 -19.35
N PHE A 250 3.35 -7.08 -18.76
CA PHE A 250 3.08 -6.82 -17.35
C PHE A 250 1.59 -6.95 -17.02
N ARG A 251 0.72 -6.55 -17.95
CA ARG A 251 -0.73 -6.74 -17.80
C ARG A 251 -1.13 -8.22 -17.81
N LEU A 252 -0.59 -9.02 -18.74
CA LEU A 252 -0.84 -10.46 -18.77
C LEU A 252 -0.36 -11.12 -17.48
N TYR A 253 0.85 -10.78 -17.04
CA TYR A 253 1.39 -11.27 -15.76
C TYR A 253 0.53 -10.87 -14.56
N PHE A 254 0.07 -9.62 -14.50
CA PHE A 254 -0.84 -9.16 -13.46
C PHE A 254 -2.19 -9.90 -13.50
N GLY A 255 -2.71 -10.21 -14.69
CA GLY A 255 -3.92 -11.03 -14.85
C GLY A 255 -3.75 -12.42 -14.23
N LEU A 256 -2.66 -13.12 -14.58
CA LEU A 256 -2.30 -14.41 -13.98
C LEU A 256 -2.17 -14.30 -12.46
N PHE A 257 -1.44 -13.28 -11.99
CA PHE A 257 -1.24 -13.01 -10.57
C PHE A 257 -2.58 -12.85 -9.84
N LYS A 258 -3.48 -12.02 -10.39
CA LYS A 258 -4.82 -11.78 -9.83
C LYS A 258 -5.65 -13.07 -9.79
N SER A 259 -5.63 -13.91 -10.82
CA SER A 259 -6.35 -15.18 -10.84
C SER A 259 -5.89 -16.12 -9.72
N VAL A 260 -4.58 -16.28 -9.53
CA VAL A 260 -4.02 -17.07 -8.43
C VAL A 260 -4.44 -16.49 -7.07
N PHE A 261 -4.44 -15.17 -6.94
CA PHE A 261 -4.89 -14.50 -5.72
C PHE A 261 -6.38 -14.69 -5.42
N LEU A 262 -7.24 -14.66 -6.44
CA LEU A 262 -8.67 -14.91 -6.26
C LEU A 262 -8.93 -16.34 -5.77
N LEU A 263 -8.23 -17.32 -6.32
CA LEU A 263 -8.31 -18.73 -5.88
C LEU A 263 -7.87 -18.92 -4.43
N SER A 264 -6.94 -18.10 -3.93
CA SER A 264 -6.51 -18.15 -2.52
C SER A 264 -7.49 -17.50 -1.55
N GLY A 265 -8.37 -16.61 -2.02
CA GLY A 265 -9.36 -15.89 -1.20
C GLY A 265 -10.76 -16.51 -1.20
N GLN A 266 -11.05 -17.44 -2.12
CA GLN A 266 -12.31 -18.18 -2.13
C GLN A 266 -12.32 -19.18 -0.97
N GLY A 267 -13.01 -18.84 0.13
CA GLY A 267 -13.34 -19.82 1.16
C GLY A 267 -13.58 -19.30 2.57
N ARG A 268 -13.25 -18.05 2.93
CA ARG A 268 -13.44 -17.54 4.30
C ARG A 268 -13.64 -16.02 4.32
N CYS A 269 -14.89 -15.58 4.15
CA CYS A 269 -15.38 -14.32 4.71
C CYS A 269 -16.01 -14.60 6.07
#